data_AF-A0A0D0S9E9-F1
#
_entry.id   AF-A0A0D0S9E9-F1
#
_cell.length_a   1.000
_cell.length_b   1.000
_cell.length_c   1.000
_cell.angle_alpha   90.00
_cell.angle_beta   90.00
_cell.angle_gamma   90.00
#
_symmetry.space_group_name_H-M   'P 1'
#
loop_
_entity.id
_entity.type
_entity.pdbx_description
1 polymer ?
#
loop_
_entity_poly.entity_id
_entity_poly.type
_entity_poly.pdbx_seq_one_letter_code
_entity_poly.pdbx_strand_id
1 'polypeptide(L)'
;MRKQLKSLYRKKTAYSKQCHEILANKILQISNHVIVEKMNYVALAKKSKETKKEEKESIIQTKKGELKTIYKYKRKKRFGKSIASRSPALLLTIIKRKCEQTQGSYQTIDTQVFKASQYNHETNEYVKVPLSTRSKQIENHWIQRDLYSAFLIWNTDDTFKHANREKCLSSFYNFSRMHDEYISWMKKQHQSMKSVFGF
;
A
#
# COMPACT_ATOMS: atom_id res chain seq x y z
N MET A 1 30.64 -21.40 6.14
CA MET A 1 29.35 -20.69 6.40
C MET A 1 29.33 -19.19 6.06
N ARG A 2 30.19 -18.32 6.62
CA ARG A 2 30.10 -16.85 6.38
C ARG A 2 30.21 -16.43 4.89
N LYS A 3 31.11 -17.06 4.12
CA LYS A 3 31.28 -16.79 2.67
C LYS A 3 30.04 -17.16 1.85
N GLN A 4 29.41 -18.30 2.15
CA GLN A 4 28.18 -18.76 1.49
C GLN A 4 27.01 -17.81 1.77
N LEU A 5 26.83 -17.41 3.04
CA LEU A 5 25.79 -16.46 3.42
C LEU A 5 25.96 -15.11 2.70
N LYS A 6 27.18 -14.58 2.65
CA LYS A 6 27.50 -13.35 1.91
C LYS A 6 27.16 -13.49 0.41
N SER A 7 27.48 -14.64 -0.19
CA SER A 7 27.15 -14.94 -1.59
C SER A 7 25.63 -14.96 -1.84
N LEU A 8 24.86 -15.60 -0.95
CA LEU A 8 23.39 -15.64 -1.05
C LEU A 8 22.77 -14.24 -0.95
N TYR A 9 23.23 -13.42 0.01
CA TYR A 9 22.75 -12.04 0.11
C TYR A 9 23.09 -11.21 -1.13
N ARG A 10 24.30 -11.36 -1.69
CA ARG A 10 24.67 -10.71 -2.94
C ARG A 10 23.73 -11.10 -4.09
N LYS A 11 23.47 -12.40 -4.27
CA LYS A 11 22.55 -12.91 -5.30
C LYS A 11 21.13 -12.35 -5.12
N LYS A 12 20.62 -12.38 -3.88
CA LYS A 12 19.30 -11.81 -3.54
C LYS A 12 19.22 -10.32 -3.89
N THR A 13 20.22 -9.54 -3.49
CA THR A 13 20.26 -8.09 -3.78
C THR A 13 20.29 -7.82 -5.28
N ALA A 14 21.12 -8.55 -6.05
CA ALA A 14 21.18 -8.43 -7.50
C ALA A 14 19.83 -8.76 -8.16
N TYR A 15 19.20 -9.85 -7.74
CA TYR A 15 17.87 -10.24 -8.21
C TYR A 15 16.81 -9.17 -7.91
N SER A 16 16.72 -8.70 -6.66
CA SER A 16 15.76 -7.66 -6.28
C SER A 16 15.97 -6.36 -7.07
N LYS A 17 17.22 -5.96 -7.30
CA LYS A 17 17.54 -4.80 -8.13
C LYS A 17 17.05 -5.01 -9.56
N GLN A 18 17.35 -6.14 -10.18
CA GLN A 18 16.93 -6.44 -11.55
C GLN A 18 15.39 -6.46 -11.70
N CYS A 19 14.68 -7.09 -10.78
CA CYS A 19 13.21 -7.08 -10.78
C CYS A 19 12.65 -5.65 -10.68
N HIS A 20 13.24 -4.82 -9.82
CA HIS A 20 12.80 -3.42 -9.66
C HIS A 20 13.16 -2.54 -10.85
N GLU A 21 14.30 -2.77 -11.51
CA GLU A 21 14.65 -2.11 -12.78
C GLU A 21 13.63 -2.45 -13.88
N ILE A 22 13.24 -3.73 -14.01
CA ILE A 22 12.22 -4.16 -14.96
C ILE A 22 10.86 -3.53 -14.65
N LEU A 23 10.44 -3.54 -13.38
CA LEU A 23 9.18 -2.94 -12.96
C LEU A 23 9.16 -1.43 -13.19
N ALA A 24 10.25 -0.73 -12.86
CA ALA A 24 10.38 0.70 -13.10
C ALA A 24 10.30 1.03 -14.60
N ASN A 25 10.92 0.23 -15.47
CA ASN A 25 10.78 0.42 -16.92
C ASN A 25 9.33 0.28 -17.38
N LYS A 26 8.59 -0.72 -16.87
CA LYS A 26 7.16 -0.89 -17.19
C LYS A 26 6.31 0.29 -16.73
N ILE A 27 6.58 0.82 -15.55
CA ILE A 27 5.87 2.01 -15.02
C ILE A 27 6.15 3.22 -15.94
N LEU A 28 7.41 3.44 -16.31
CA LEU A 28 7.81 4.59 -17.13
C LEU A 28 7.39 4.50 -18.60
N GLN A 29 7.10 3.30 -19.10
CA GLN A 29 6.45 3.13 -20.39
C GLN A 29 5.01 3.64 -20.40
N ILE A 30 4.33 3.64 -19.26
CA ILE A 30 2.94 4.10 -19.13
C ILE A 30 2.90 5.62 -18.89
N SER A 31 3.74 6.12 -17.98
CA SER A 31 3.79 7.53 -17.62
C SER A 31 5.19 7.95 -17.19
N ASN A 32 5.65 9.10 -17.68
CA ASN A 32 6.86 9.77 -17.21
C ASN A 32 6.60 10.73 -16.03
N HIS A 33 5.34 10.83 -15.56
CA HIS A 33 4.94 11.54 -14.35
C HIS A 33 4.59 10.53 -13.25
N VAL A 34 5.32 10.57 -12.13
CA VAL A 34 5.13 9.65 -11.01
C VAL A 34 4.95 10.44 -9.71
N ILE A 35 3.85 10.15 -9.01
CA ILE A 35 3.56 10.70 -7.68
C ILE A 35 3.62 9.55 -6.67
N VAL A 36 4.32 9.75 -5.56
CA VAL A 36 4.50 8.73 -4.51
C VAL A 36 4.16 9.27 -3.13
N GLU A 37 3.62 8.41 -2.28
CA GLU A 37 3.43 8.71 -0.87
C GLU A 37 4.74 8.65 -0.09
N LYS A 38 5.00 9.67 0.72
CA LYS A 38 6.13 9.69 1.65
C LYS A 38 5.94 8.62 2.74
N MET A 39 6.89 7.70 2.83
CA MET A 39 6.87 6.62 3.82
C MET A 39 8.19 6.47 4.57
N ASN A 40 8.12 6.23 5.89
CA ASN A 40 9.30 5.96 6.70
C ASN A 40 9.55 4.44 6.81
N TYR A 41 10.20 3.87 5.79
CA TYR A 41 10.49 2.43 5.74
C TYR A 41 11.41 1.95 6.88
N VAL A 42 12.32 2.81 7.36
CA VAL A 42 13.19 2.49 8.51
C VAL A 42 12.36 2.31 9.77
N ALA A 43 11.44 3.23 10.05
CA ALA A 43 10.52 3.11 11.17
C ALA A 43 9.55 1.93 11.03
N LEU A 44 9.08 1.63 9.81
CA LEU A 44 8.24 0.46 9.57
C LEU A 44 9.00 -0.87 9.78
N ALA A 45 10.29 -0.93 9.46
CA ALA A 45 11.11 -2.12 9.63
C ALA A 45 11.37 -2.45 11.11
N LYS A 46 11.35 -1.45 11.99
CA LYS A 46 11.51 -1.63 13.44
C LYS A 46 10.36 -2.47 14.02
N LYS A 47 10.72 -3.42 14.86
CA LYS A 47 9.78 -4.23 15.66
C LYS A 47 9.24 -3.37 16.82
N SER A 48 7.96 -3.56 17.17
CA SER A 48 7.38 -2.96 18.38
C SER A 48 8.13 -3.43 19.63
N LYS A 49 8.55 -2.50 20.49
CA LYS A 49 9.19 -2.83 21.77
C LYS A 49 8.15 -3.33 22.77
N GLU A 50 7.05 -2.60 22.89
CA GLU A 50 5.97 -2.89 23.84
C GLU A 50 5.30 -4.25 23.59
N THR A 51 4.99 -4.94 24.69
CA THR A 51 4.14 -6.12 24.73
C THR A 51 2.78 -5.68 25.26
N LYS A 52 1.71 -5.88 24.48
CA LYS A 52 0.34 -5.50 24.87
C LYS A 52 -0.52 -6.76 25.02
N LYS A 53 -1.49 -6.75 25.92
CA LYS A 53 -2.55 -7.77 25.99
C LYS A 53 -3.76 -7.33 25.15
N GLU A 54 -4.53 -8.29 24.68
CA GLU A 54 -5.84 -8.10 24.08
C GLU A 54 -6.83 -7.64 25.15
N GLU A 55 -7.79 -6.79 24.76
CA GLU A 55 -8.89 -6.41 25.65
C GLU A 55 -9.96 -7.50 25.70
N LYS A 56 -10.00 -8.38 24.69
CA LYS A 56 -10.94 -9.48 24.60
C LYS A 56 -10.52 -10.64 25.49
N GLU A 57 -11.48 -11.13 26.28
CA GLU A 57 -11.34 -12.35 27.06
C GLU A 57 -11.31 -13.60 26.17
N SER A 58 -10.45 -14.55 26.54
CA SER A 58 -10.35 -15.85 25.91
C SER A 58 -10.42 -16.93 26.97
N ILE A 59 -11.33 -17.88 26.79
CA ILE A 59 -11.40 -19.08 27.61
C ILE A 59 -10.38 -20.08 27.06
N ILE A 60 -9.52 -20.60 27.92
CA ILE A 60 -8.59 -21.69 27.60
C ILE A 60 -8.77 -22.83 28.59
N GLN A 61 -8.62 -24.07 28.13
CA GLN A 61 -8.59 -25.23 29.00
C GLN A 61 -7.15 -25.49 29.45
N THR A 62 -6.95 -25.66 30.75
CA THR A 62 -5.64 -26.02 31.30
C THR A 62 -5.38 -27.51 31.14
N LYS A 63 -4.12 -27.95 31.34
CA LYS A 63 -3.76 -29.38 31.29
C LYS A 63 -4.54 -30.24 32.30
N LYS A 64 -5.06 -29.65 33.38
CA LYS A 64 -5.88 -30.32 34.40
C LYS A 64 -7.38 -30.35 34.05
N GLY A 65 -7.77 -29.82 32.89
CA GLY A 65 -9.15 -29.78 32.44
C GLY A 65 -9.94 -28.53 32.88
N GLU A 66 -9.39 -27.71 33.77
CA GLU A 66 -10.04 -26.49 34.27
C GLU A 66 -10.11 -25.40 33.20
N LEU A 67 -11.25 -24.72 33.09
CA LEU A 67 -11.42 -23.56 32.22
C LEU A 67 -10.90 -22.29 32.90
N LYS A 68 -10.07 -21.52 32.19
CA LYS A 68 -9.52 -20.26 32.68
C LYS A 68 -9.75 -19.14 31.68
N THR A 69 -10.28 -18.03 32.17
CA THR A 69 -10.38 -16.79 31.41
C THR A 69 -9.04 -16.06 31.44
N ILE A 70 -8.50 -15.77 30.26
CA ILE A 70 -7.25 -15.02 30.09
C ILE A 70 -7.39 -13.92 29.04
N TYR A 71 -6.53 -12.91 29.15
CA TYR A 71 -6.30 -11.94 28.08
C TYR A 71 -5.04 -12.34 27.31
N LYS A 72 -5.20 -12.75 26.05
CA LYS A 72 -4.09 -13.17 25.19
C LYS A 72 -3.17 -12.00 24.86
N TYR A 73 -1.91 -12.25 24.55
CA TYR A 73 -0.99 -11.20 24.10
C TYR A 73 -1.25 -10.79 22.64
N LYS A 74 -1.34 -9.49 22.37
CA LYS A 74 -1.40 -8.94 21.01
C LYS A 74 -0.11 -9.29 20.26
N ARG A 75 -0.22 -9.69 18.99
CA ARG A 75 0.94 -9.90 18.14
C ARG A 75 1.71 -8.59 17.94
N LYS A 76 3.02 -8.61 18.18
CA LYS A 76 3.88 -7.44 17.92
C LYS A 76 4.01 -7.16 16.42
N LYS A 77 3.94 -5.89 16.03
CA LYS A 77 4.28 -5.41 14.67
C LYS A 77 5.70 -5.86 14.28
N ARG A 78 5.84 -6.50 13.12
CA ARG A 78 7.10 -7.07 12.58
C ARG A 78 7.19 -7.00 11.05
N PHE A 79 7.31 -5.81 10.48
CA PHE A 79 7.42 -5.66 9.01
C PHE A 79 8.85 -5.76 8.46
N GLY A 80 9.88 -5.82 9.30
CA GLY A 80 11.28 -5.85 8.88
C GLY A 80 11.61 -6.94 7.85
N LYS A 81 11.09 -8.17 8.03
CA LYS A 81 11.30 -9.26 7.05
C LYS A 81 10.66 -8.93 5.70
N SER A 82 9.44 -8.40 5.70
CA SER A 82 8.73 -8.02 4.48
C SER A 82 9.41 -6.86 3.76
N ILE A 83 9.87 -5.84 4.50
CA ILE A 83 10.59 -4.69 3.94
C ILE A 83 11.93 -5.12 3.36
N ALA A 84 12.69 -5.98 4.06
CA ALA A 84 13.94 -6.54 3.56
C ALA A 84 13.76 -7.55 2.41
N SER A 85 12.54 -8.03 2.18
CA SER A 85 12.21 -8.92 1.06
C SER A 85 11.77 -8.14 -0.16
N ARG A 86 10.81 -7.23 0.02
CA ARG A 86 10.19 -6.44 -1.06
C ARG A 86 11.01 -5.21 -1.46
N SER A 87 11.82 -4.69 -0.54
CA SER A 87 12.72 -3.54 -0.76
C SER A 87 12.02 -2.35 -1.45
N PRO A 88 10.89 -1.84 -0.94
CA PRO A 88 10.11 -0.80 -1.62
C PRO A 88 10.90 0.51 -1.78
N ALA A 89 11.73 0.88 -0.81
CA ALA A 89 12.60 2.04 -0.92
C ALA A 89 13.56 1.95 -2.12
N LEU A 90 14.10 0.77 -2.41
CA LEU A 90 14.97 0.55 -3.57
C LEU A 90 14.22 0.76 -4.89
N LEU A 91 12.97 0.27 -4.97
CA LEU A 91 12.12 0.49 -6.15
C LEU A 91 11.89 1.99 -6.37
N LEU A 92 11.55 2.74 -5.32
CA LEU A 92 11.33 4.19 -5.40
C LEU A 92 12.60 4.93 -5.83
N THR A 93 13.78 4.56 -5.31
CA THR A 93 15.06 5.12 -5.74
C THR A 93 15.33 4.85 -7.22
N ILE A 94 15.05 3.64 -7.72
CA ILE A 94 15.23 3.28 -9.12
C ILE A 94 14.27 4.08 -10.02
N ILE A 95 13.00 4.19 -9.64
CA ILE A 95 12.01 4.96 -10.38
C ILE A 95 12.44 6.42 -10.46
N LYS A 96 12.78 7.05 -9.32
CA LYS A 96 13.24 8.43 -9.26
C LYS A 96 14.43 8.67 -10.19
N ARG A 97 15.48 7.85 -10.08
CA ARG A 97 16.68 7.93 -10.93
C ARG A 97 16.33 7.87 -12.42
N LYS A 98 15.44 6.95 -12.81
CA LYS A 98 15.06 6.79 -14.23
C LYS A 98 14.17 7.93 -14.71
N CYS A 99 13.20 8.40 -13.91
CA CYS A 99 12.41 9.59 -14.22
C CYS A 99 13.33 10.78 -14.53
N GLU A 100 14.32 11.04 -13.66
CA GLU A 100 15.29 12.13 -13.84
C GLU A 100 16.11 11.97 -15.13
N GLN A 101 16.52 10.73 -15.46
CA GLN A 101 17.25 10.43 -16.71
C GLN A 101 16.41 10.67 -17.97
N THR A 102 15.09 10.49 -17.90
CA THR A 102 14.18 10.68 -19.04
C THR A 102 13.48 12.04 -19.03
N GLN A 103 13.97 13.01 -18.25
CA GLN A 103 13.33 14.33 -18.06
C GLN A 103 11.85 14.25 -17.62
N GLY A 104 11.48 13.14 -16.97
CA GLY A 104 10.18 12.96 -16.35
C GLY A 104 10.09 13.66 -15.00
N SER A 105 8.93 13.57 -14.36
CA SER A 105 8.68 14.18 -13.06
C SER A 105 8.44 13.12 -12.00
N TYR A 106 9.02 13.37 -10.82
CA TYR A 106 8.89 12.52 -9.65
C TYR A 106 8.52 13.38 -8.45
N GLN A 107 7.30 13.21 -7.95
CA GLN A 107 6.75 14.00 -6.86
C GLN A 107 6.48 13.14 -5.63
N THR A 108 6.72 13.70 -4.45
CA THR A 108 6.49 13.03 -3.17
C THR A 108 5.48 13.81 -2.36
N ILE A 109 4.40 13.16 -1.96
CA ILE A 109 3.31 13.77 -1.19
C ILE A 109 3.35 13.35 0.27
N ASP A 110 2.94 14.25 1.16
CA ASP A 110 2.79 13.93 2.57
C ASP A 110 1.45 13.23 2.84
N THR A 111 1.52 12.00 3.33
CA THR A 111 0.32 11.17 3.60
C THR A 111 -0.58 11.75 4.69
N GLN A 112 -0.03 12.49 5.65
CA GLN A 112 -0.79 13.08 6.75
C GLN A 112 -1.52 14.33 6.34
N VAL A 113 -0.96 15.08 5.38
CA VAL A 113 -1.60 16.27 4.80
C VAL A 113 -2.66 15.84 3.79
N PHE A 114 -2.31 14.96 2.86
CA PHE A 114 -3.18 14.57 1.76
C PHE A 114 -4.36 13.68 2.20
N LYS A 115 -4.13 12.74 3.13
CA LYS A 115 -5.15 11.83 3.68
C LYS A 115 -6.02 11.13 2.60
N ALA A 116 -5.40 10.67 1.51
CA ALA A 116 -6.08 10.05 0.36
C ALA A 116 -7.03 8.90 0.77
N SER A 117 -6.58 8.09 1.73
CA SER A 117 -7.37 6.96 2.24
C SER A 117 -8.65 7.37 2.97
N GLN A 118 -8.80 8.63 3.37
CA GLN A 118 -9.93 9.14 4.13
C GLN A 118 -10.86 10.05 3.30
N TYR A 119 -10.32 10.76 2.31
CA TYR A 119 -11.09 11.68 1.49
C TYR A 119 -12.13 10.97 0.61
N ASN A 120 -13.27 11.64 0.37
CA ASN A 120 -14.29 11.34 -0.63
C ASN A 120 -14.53 12.59 -1.50
N HIS A 121 -14.26 12.51 -2.81
CA HIS A 121 -14.42 13.66 -3.72
C HIS A 121 -15.90 14.01 -3.99
N GLU A 122 -16.81 13.06 -3.86
CA GLU A 122 -18.26 13.26 -4.06
C GLU A 122 -18.80 14.20 -2.99
N THR A 123 -18.71 13.77 -1.72
CA THR A 123 -19.20 14.51 -0.56
C THR A 123 -18.26 15.63 -0.12
N ASN A 124 -17.02 15.63 -0.61
CA ASN A 124 -15.94 16.54 -0.20
C ASN A 124 -15.54 16.41 1.29
N GLU A 125 -15.73 15.24 1.88
CA GLU A 125 -15.47 15.00 3.30
C GLU A 125 -14.31 14.03 3.53
N TYR A 126 -13.71 14.10 4.72
CA TYR A 126 -12.69 13.16 5.17
C TYR A 126 -13.28 12.21 6.21
N VAL A 127 -13.48 10.96 5.82
CA VAL A 127 -14.03 9.92 6.70
C VAL A 127 -12.98 8.87 7.00
N LYS A 128 -12.70 8.66 8.29
CA LYS A 128 -11.74 7.64 8.73
C LYS A 128 -12.38 6.26 8.69
N VAL A 129 -11.86 5.38 7.84
CA VAL A 129 -12.37 4.01 7.65
C VAL A 129 -11.39 2.98 8.23
N PRO A 130 -11.86 1.88 8.83
CA PRO A 130 -10.99 0.78 9.27
C PRO A 130 -10.11 0.23 8.14
N LEU A 131 -8.89 -0.19 8.48
CA LEU A 131 -7.96 -0.78 7.51
C LEU A 131 -8.46 -2.10 6.91
N SER A 132 -9.38 -2.79 7.57
CA SER A 132 -10.01 -4.03 7.08
C SER A 132 -10.96 -3.78 5.92
N THR A 133 -11.50 -2.57 5.80
CA THR A 133 -12.41 -2.20 4.71
C THR A 133 -11.59 -1.97 3.44
N ARG A 134 -11.81 -2.80 2.42
CA ARG A 134 -11.05 -2.80 1.14
C ARG A 134 -11.80 -2.17 -0.03
N SER A 135 -13.08 -1.88 0.15
CA SER A 135 -13.91 -1.17 -0.82
C SER A 135 -14.47 0.10 -0.20
N LYS A 136 -14.81 1.07 -1.05
CA LYS A 136 -15.55 2.28 -0.70
C LYS A 136 -16.74 2.40 -1.64
N GLN A 137 -17.87 2.83 -1.12
CA GLN A 137 -18.97 3.29 -1.94
C GLN A 137 -18.69 4.76 -2.28
N ILE A 138 -18.55 5.06 -3.57
CA ILE A 138 -18.36 6.41 -4.11
C ILE A 138 -19.38 6.55 -5.22
N GLU A 139 -20.25 7.55 -5.10
CA GLU A 139 -21.49 7.63 -5.88
C GLU A 139 -22.24 6.28 -5.78
N ASN A 140 -22.55 5.67 -6.92
CA ASN A 140 -23.22 4.38 -7.00
C ASN A 140 -22.26 3.20 -7.27
N HIS A 141 -20.95 3.38 -7.09
CA HIS A 141 -19.94 2.37 -7.40
C HIS A 141 -19.21 1.86 -6.16
N TRP A 142 -18.95 0.55 -6.13
CA TRP A 142 -18.07 -0.07 -5.14
C TRP A 142 -16.63 -0.10 -5.66
N ILE A 143 -15.84 0.88 -5.25
CA ILE A 143 -14.46 1.05 -5.71
C ILE A 143 -13.47 0.44 -4.72
N GLN A 144 -12.43 -0.21 -5.22
CA GLN A 144 -11.31 -0.70 -4.42
C GLN A 144 -10.56 0.48 -3.80
N ARG A 145 -10.39 0.44 -2.47
CA ARG A 145 -9.91 1.57 -1.67
C ARG A 145 -8.53 2.08 -2.09
N ASP A 146 -7.59 1.18 -2.40
CA ASP A 146 -6.22 1.57 -2.73
C ASP A 146 -6.13 2.15 -4.16
N LEU A 147 -6.91 1.63 -5.12
CA LEU A 147 -7.09 2.23 -6.45
C LEU A 147 -7.72 3.61 -6.34
N TYR A 148 -8.73 3.77 -5.48
CA TYR A 148 -9.35 5.07 -5.24
C TYR A 148 -8.35 6.08 -4.65
N SER A 149 -7.52 5.66 -3.69
CA SER A 149 -6.44 6.52 -3.19
C SER A 149 -5.44 6.91 -4.27
N ALA A 150 -5.05 5.98 -5.15
CA ALA A 150 -4.18 6.29 -6.29
C ALA A 150 -4.84 7.27 -7.28
N PHE A 151 -6.14 7.11 -7.55
CA PHE A 151 -6.93 8.03 -8.36
C PHE A 151 -6.96 9.45 -7.79
N LEU A 152 -7.16 9.58 -6.48
CA LEU A 152 -7.13 10.88 -5.80
C LEU A 152 -5.74 11.53 -5.90
N ILE A 153 -4.68 10.75 -5.70
CA ILE A 153 -3.29 11.21 -5.80
C ILE A 153 -2.96 11.67 -7.21
N TRP A 154 -3.45 10.96 -8.23
CA TRP A 154 -3.28 11.35 -9.63
C TRP A 154 -3.98 12.68 -9.93
N ASN A 155 -5.16 12.90 -9.35
CA ASN A 155 -5.94 14.13 -9.47
C ASN A 155 -5.59 15.15 -8.38
N THR A 156 -4.31 15.34 -8.09
CA THR A 156 -3.86 16.33 -7.10
C THR A 156 -4.09 17.78 -7.57
N ASP A 157 -4.19 18.68 -6.59
CA ASP A 157 -3.98 20.11 -6.77
C ASP A 157 -2.51 20.43 -7.09
N ASP A 158 -2.26 21.66 -7.53
CA ASP A 158 -0.92 22.08 -7.95
C ASP A 158 0.08 22.15 -6.77
N THR A 159 -0.43 22.15 -5.54
CA THR A 159 0.39 22.16 -4.32
C THR A 159 0.80 20.76 -3.83
N PHE A 160 0.25 19.69 -4.43
CA PHE A 160 0.46 18.31 -4.02
C PHE A 160 -0.01 17.98 -2.59
N LYS A 161 -0.92 18.79 -2.05
CA LYS A 161 -1.42 18.66 -0.66
C LYS A 161 -2.80 18.09 -0.59
N HIS A 162 -3.64 18.28 -1.60
CA HIS A 162 -5.03 17.82 -1.61
C HIS A 162 -5.42 17.32 -3.00
N ALA A 163 -6.46 16.49 -3.06
CA ALA A 163 -7.07 16.15 -4.34
C ALA A 163 -7.80 17.39 -4.90
N ASN A 164 -7.60 17.68 -6.18
CA ASN A 164 -8.40 18.65 -6.90
C ASN A 164 -9.76 18.01 -7.23
N ARG A 165 -10.81 18.50 -6.55
CA ARG A 165 -12.16 17.95 -6.66
C ARG A 165 -12.74 18.04 -8.07
N GLU A 166 -12.50 19.13 -8.79
CA GLU A 166 -13.00 19.31 -10.16
C GLU A 166 -12.38 18.28 -11.11
N LYS A 167 -11.05 18.07 -11.03
CA LYS A 167 -10.35 17.01 -11.78
C LYS A 167 -10.89 15.62 -11.43
N CYS A 168 -11.15 15.36 -10.15
CA CYS A 168 -11.76 14.11 -9.71
C CYS A 168 -13.14 13.92 -10.35
N LEU A 169 -14.05 14.89 -10.23
CA LEU A 169 -15.39 14.81 -10.80
C LEU A 169 -15.37 14.57 -12.32
N SER A 170 -14.50 15.27 -13.05
CA SER A 170 -14.40 15.12 -14.51
C SER A 170 -13.79 13.79 -14.97
N SER A 171 -12.93 13.17 -14.16
CA SER A 171 -12.21 11.95 -14.52
C SER A 171 -12.77 10.67 -13.89
N PHE A 172 -13.68 10.78 -12.92
CA PHE A 172 -14.16 9.65 -12.14
C PHE A 172 -14.88 8.60 -13.00
N TYR A 173 -15.73 9.02 -13.94
CA TYR A 173 -16.46 8.09 -14.82
C TYR A 173 -15.53 7.16 -15.60
N ASN A 174 -14.46 7.71 -16.19
CA ASN A 174 -13.50 6.90 -16.94
C ASN A 174 -12.72 5.96 -16.01
N PHE A 175 -12.35 6.46 -14.82
CA PHE A 175 -11.68 5.65 -13.80
C PHE A 175 -12.56 4.50 -13.30
N SER A 176 -13.84 4.74 -12.98
CA SER A 176 -14.75 3.73 -12.47
C SER A 176 -14.99 2.62 -13.50
N ARG A 177 -15.15 2.97 -14.77
CA ARG A 177 -15.25 2.00 -15.87
C ARG A 177 -14.01 1.11 -15.95
N MET A 178 -12.82 1.70 -16.02
CA MET A 178 -11.56 0.94 -16.08
C MET A 178 -11.33 0.09 -14.83
N HIS A 179 -11.70 0.60 -13.67
CA HIS A 179 -11.68 -0.12 -12.41
C HIS A 179 -12.55 -1.38 -12.48
N ASP A 180 -13.81 -1.25 -12.90
CA ASP A 180 -14.77 -2.36 -12.92
C ASP A 180 -14.38 -3.44 -13.93
N GLU A 181 -13.87 -3.04 -15.10
CA GLU A 181 -13.28 -3.95 -16.08
C GLU A 181 -12.12 -4.75 -15.48
N TYR A 182 -11.20 -4.06 -14.80
CA TYR A 182 -10.03 -4.70 -14.19
C TYR A 182 -10.42 -5.65 -13.04
N ILE A 183 -11.32 -5.24 -12.15
CA ILE A 183 -11.82 -6.10 -11.06
C ILE A 183 -12.56 -7.32 -11.61
N SER A 184 -13.37 -7.13 -12.66
CA SER A 184 -14.07 -8.23 -13.34
C SER A 184 -13.10 -9.21 -13.97
N TRP A 185 -12.04 -8.71 -14.61
CA TRP A 185 -10.97 -9.55 -15.15
C TRP A 185 -10.26 -10.33 -14.05
N MET A 186 -9.87 -9.69 -12.94
CA MET A 186 -9.23 -10.39 -11.81
C MET A 186 -10.11 -11.48 -11.21
N LYS A 187 -11.43 -11.24 -11.09
CA LYS A 187 -12.42 -12.23 -10.64
C LYS A 187 -12.46 -13.45 -11.56
N LYS A 188 -12.51 -13.23 -12.87
CA LYS A 188 -12.47 -14.31 -13.88
C LYS A 188 -11.19 -15.14 -13.81
N GLN A 189 -10.06 -14.52 -13.47
CA GLN A 189 -8.77 -15.20 -13.32
C GLN A 189 -8.59 -15.88 -11.95
N HIS A 190 -9.58 -15.80 -11.05
CA HIS A 190 -9.47 -16.26 -9.66
C HIS A 190 -8.27 -15.68 -8.89
N GLN A 191 -7.85 -14.46 -9.25
CA GLN A 191 -6.72 -13.77 -8.63
C GLN A 191 -7.25 -12.79 -7.59
N SER A 192 -7.36 -13.21 -6.32
CA SER A 192 -7.68 -12.31 -5.20
C SER A 192 -6.56 -12.30 -4.17
N MET A 193 -6.13 -11.10 -3.77
CA MET A 193 -5.18 -10.91 -2.67
C MET A 193 -5.92 -10.34 -1.45
N LYS A 194 -6.82 -11.12 -0.83
CA LYS A 194 -7.68 -10.71 0.31
C LYS A 194 -6.99 -9.85 1.39
N SER A 195 -5.71 -10.10 1.66
CA SER A 195 -4.95 -9.35 2.65
C SER A 195 -4.59 -7.91 2.25
N VAL A 196 -4.51 -7.61 0.94
CA VAL A 196 -4.03 -6.32 0.40
C VAL A 196 -5.01 -5.77 -0.64
N PHE A 197 -5.18 -6.50 -1.74
CA PHE A 197 -5.93 -6.10 -2.93
C PHE A 197 -6.91 -7.21 -3.31
N GLY A 198 -7.81 -7.54 -2.41
CA GLY A 198 -8.78 -8.60 -2.62
C GLY A 198 -10.20 -8.10 -2.57
N PHE A 199 -11.00 -8.75 -3.40
CA PHE A 199 -12.45 -8.85 -3.34
C PHE A 199 -12.82 -10.24 -2.78
#